data_AF-A0A7S3CGF2-F1
#
_entry.id   AF-A0A7S3CGF2-F1
#
_cell.length_a   1.000
_cell.length_b   1.000
_cell.length_c   1.000
_cell.angle_alpha   90.00
_cell.angle_beta   90.00
_cell.angle_gamma   90.00
#
_symmetry.space_group_name_H-M   'P 1'
#
loop_
_entity.id
_entity.type
_entity.pdbx_description
1 polymer ?
#
loop_
_entity_poly.entity_id
_entity_poly.type
_entity_poly.pdbx_seq_one_letter_code
_entity_poly.pdbx_strand_id
1 'polypeptide(L)'
;GQDEDVALIGIHHAGRFIEIVPWNGEVSWKVSPWGSWAVKGRSGRIRVELEATTRSSGTVLRAPTVEGLIPVCKDTFEGSLRMRVWEDGELIINRKSETAA
;
A
#
# COMPACT_ATOMS: atom_id res chain seq x y z
N GLY A 1 7.35 24.37 4.86
CA GLY A 1 6.18 23.48 4.91
C GLY A 1 6.23 22.73 6.21
N GLN A 2 5.10 22.28 6.74
CA GLN A 2 5.15 21.21 7.72
C GLN A 2 5.32 19.90 6.95
N ASP A 3 6.27 19.08 7.38
CA ASP A 3 6.42 17.73 6.85
C ASP A 3 5.43 16.85 7.61
N GLU A 4 4.37 16.43 6.92
CA GLU A 4 3.44 15.43 7.42
C GLU A 4 3.79 14.09 6.79
N ASP A 5 3.83 13.03 7.61
CA ASP A 5 3.81 11.68 7.07
C ASP A 5 2.45 11.45 6.41
N VAL A 6 2.43 11.43 5.08
CA VAL A 6 1.21 11.16 4.32
C VAL A 6 1.14 9.67 4.03
N ALA A 7 0.32 8.96 4.81
CA ALA A 7 0.05 7.55 4.60
C ALA A 7 -1.39 7.20 5.00
N LEU A 8 -2.02 6.29 4.25
CA LEU A 8 -3.34 5.78 4.56
C LEU A 8 -3.43 4.31 4.17
N ILE A 9 -3.98 3.50 5.07
CA ILE A 9 -4.48 2.16 4.75
C ILE A 9 -5.99 2.19 5.00
N GLY A 10 -6.76 1.97 3.93
CA GLY A 10 -8.21 1.84 3.98
C GLY A 10 -8.64 0.46 3.50
N ILE A 11 -9.38 -0.28 4.34
CA ILE A 11 -9.90 -1.61 3.99
C ILE A 11 -11.41 -1.64 4.25
N HIS A 12 -12.18 -1.94 3.20
CA HIS A 12 -13.60 -2.26 3.32
C HIS A 12 -13.78 -3.76 3.53
N HIS A 13 -14.37 -4.15 4.65
CA HIS A 13 -14.65 -5.55 4.96
C HIS A 13 -15.93 -5.71 5.78
N ALA A 14 -16.84 -6.58 5.33
CA ALA A 14 -18.08 -6.92 6.04
C ALA A 14 -18.91 -5.70 6.52
N GLY A 15 -18.98 -4.65 5.69
CA GLY A 15 -19.70 -3.40 6.03
C GLY A 15 -18.95 -2.44 6.95
N ARG A 16 -17.72 -2.76 7.38
CA ARG A 16 -16.83 -1.91 8.16
C ARG A 16 -15.74 -1.29 7.28
N PHE A 17 -15.42 -0.02 7.51
CA PHE A 17 -14.21 0.62 7.01
C PHE A 17 -13.14 0.63 8.10
N ILE A 18 -12.02 -0.03 7.83
CA ILE A 18 -10.84 -0.02 8.67
C ILE A 18 -9.90 1.05 8.12
N GLU A 19 -9.67 2.09 8.90
CA GLU A 19 -8.76 3.20 8.57
C GLU A 19 -7.54 3.15 9.49
N ILE A 20 -6.34 3.27 8.90
CA ILE A 20 -5.09 3.45 9.64
C ILE A 20 -4.34 4.60 8.98
N VAL A 21 -4.17 5.68 9.74
CA VAL A 21 -3.51 6.93 9.33
C VAL A 21 -2.59 7.41 10.46
N PRO A 22 -1.53 8.19 10.18
CA PRO A 22 -0.52 8.57 11.17
C PRO A 22 -1.05 9.29 12.42
N TRP A 23 -2.21 9.96 12.35
CA TRP A 23 -2.81 10.63 13.51
C TRP A 23 -3.69 9.72 14.38
N ASN A 24 -4.02 8.49 13.93
CA ASN A 24 -4.80 7.51 14.71
C ASN A 24 -4.11 6.14 14.85
N GLY A 25 -2.88 6.01 14.36
CA GLY A 25 -2.14 4.76 14.31
C GLY A 25 -0.73 4.94 13.77
N GLU A 26 -0.07 3.81 13.50
CA GLU A 26 1.27 3.75 12.95
C GLU A 26 1.19 3.13 11.56
N VAL A 27 1.85 3.76 10.58
CA VAL A 27 2.00 3.22 9.22
C VAL A 27 3.48 3.23 8.86
N SER A 28 3.97 2.13 8.31
CA SER A 28 5.34 2.02 7.81
C SER A 28 5.35 1.31 6.47
N TRP A 29 6.29 1.69 5.61
CA TRP A 29 6.41 1.11 4.28
C TRP A 29 7.86 0.89 3.87
N LYS A 30 8.04 -0.06 2.95
CA LYS A 30 9.29 -0.29 2.23
C LYS A 30 8.95 -0.45 0.77
N VAL A 31 9.47 0.45 -0.07
CA VAL A 31 9.24 0.46 -1.51
C VAL A 31 10.59 0.25 -2.19
N SER A 32 10.68 -0.79 -3.03
CA SER A 32 11.86 -1.01 -3.87
C SER A 32 11.83 -0.05 -5.06
N PRO A 33 12.97 0.25 -5.71
CA PRO A 33 12.99 1.09 -6.93
C PRO A 33 12.03 0.62 -8.03
N TRP A 34 11.73 -0.70 -8.07
CA TRP A 34 10.67 -1.28 -8.88
C TRP A 34 10.25 -2.65 -8.34
N GLY A 35 9.06 -3.10 -8.71
CA GLY A 35 8.69 -4.51 -8.67
C GLY A 35 8.20 -5.03 -7.32
N SER A 36 8.39 -4.30 -6.22
CA SER A 36 7.87 -4.70 -4.92
C SER A 36 7.69 -3.55 -3.93
N TRP A 37 6.69 -3.69 -3.08
CA TRP A 37 6.51 -2.87 -1.89
C TRP A 37 5.86 -3.68 -0.77
N ALA A 38 6.08 -3.24 0.47
CA ALA A 38 5.38 -3.73 1.65
C ALA A 38 4.92 -2.55 2.50
N VAL A 39 3.70 -2.62 3.02
CA VAL A 39 3.11 -1.64 3.93
C VAL A 39 2.60 -2.38 5.17
N LYS A 40 2.88 -1.83 6.35
CA LYS A 40 2.37 -2.31 7.63
C LYS A 40 1.64 -1.19 8.32
N GLY A 41 0.50 -1.51 8.92
CA GLY A 41 -0.29 -0.56 9.70
C GLY A 41 -0.75 -1.16 11.02
N ARG A 42 -0.89 -0.32 12.03
CA ARG A 42 -1.48 -0.67 13.32
C ARG A 42 -2.31 0.49 13.86
N SER A 43 -3.55 0.21 14.26
CA SER A 43 -4.38 1.16 15.02
C SER A 43 -5.24 0.38 16.01
N GLY A 44 -5.14 0.72 17.30
CA GLY A 44 -5.83 0.02 18.38
C GLY A 44 -5.57 -1.50 18.37
N ARG A 45 -6.63 -2.26 18.09
CA ARG A 45 -6.64 -3.73 18.05
C ARG A 45 -6.35 -4.30 16.67
N ILE A 46 -6.33 -3.45 15.65
CA ILE A 46 -6.12 -3.84 14.26
C ILE A 46 -4.65 -3.77 13.91
N ARG A 47 -4.18 -4.80 13.20
CA ARG A 47 -2.89 -4.81 12.50
C ARG A 47 -3.13 -5.22 11.06
N VAL A 48 -2.43 -4.57 10.13
CA VAL A 48 -2.49 -4.86 8.70
C VAL A 48 -1.08 -5.07 8.16
N GLU A 49 -0.93 -6.05 7.28
CA GLU A 49 0.24 -6.22 6.43
C GLU A 49 -0.21 -6.39 4.97
N LEU A 50 0.35 -5.54 4.10
CA LEU A 50 0.15 -5.56 2.66
C LEU A 50 1.50 -5.75 1.98
N GLU A 51 1.57 -6.68 1.05
CA GLU A 51 2.79 -6.96 0.27
C GLU A 51 2.39 -7.11 -1.19
N ALA A 52 2.97 -6.30 -2.07
CA ALA A 52 2.75 -6.42 -3.50
C ALA A 52 4.05 -6.67 -4.25
N THR A 53 3.95 -7.47 -5.31
CA THR A 53 5.06 -7.74 -6.23
C THR A 53 4.59 -7.81 -7.67
N THR A 54 5.49 -7.50 -8.61
CA THR A 54 5.24 -7.67 -10.05
C THR A 54 6.52 -8.13 -10.75
N ARG A 55 6.34 -8.89 -11.83
CA ARG A 55 7.41 -9.27 -12.77
C ARG A 55 7.39 -8.45 -14.06
N SER A 56 6.33 -7.65 -14.26
CA SER A 56 6.25 -6.75 -15.40
C SER A 56 7.34 -5.69 -15.29
N SER A 57 7.89 -5.28 -16.44
CA SER A 57 8.80 -4.14 -16.52
C SER A 57 8.12 -2.80 -16.24
N GLY A 58 6.78 -2.79 -16.27
CA GLY A 58 5.94 -1.60 -16.16
C GLY A 58 5.94 -0.76 -17.43
N THR A 59 4.99 0.17 -17.48
CA THR A 59 4.92 1.24 -18.47
C THR A 59 5.57 2.49 -17.89
N VAL A 60 6.52 3.08 -18.60
CA VAL A 60 7.13 4.35 -18.20
C VAL A 60 6.11 5.47 -18.41
N LEU A 61 5.81 6.19 -17.33
CA LEU A 61 4.91 7.32 -17.32
C LEU A 61 5.71 8.61 -17.14
N ARG A 62 5.19 9.69 -17.72
CA ARG A 62 5.70 11.02 -17.41
C ARG A 62 4.99 11.55 -16.17
N ALA A 63 5.76 12.11 -15.23
CA ALA A 63 5.23 12.73 -14.03
C ALA A 63 5.68 14.20 -13.92
N PRO A 64 4.91 15.07 -13.26
CA PRO A 64 5.31 16.45 -13.03
C PRO A 64 6.58 16.53 -12.17
N THR A 65 7.58 17.27 -12.64
CA THR A 65 8.78 17.63 -11.87
C THR A 65 9.04 19.13 -12.03
N VAL A 66 10.08 19.63 -11.35
CA VAL A 66 10.57 21.01 -11.52
C VAL A 66 11.07 21.30 -12.95
N GLU A 67 11.37 20.26 -13.74
CA GLU A 67 11.82 20.34 -15.14
C GLU A 67 10.66 20.11 -16.14
N GLY A 68 9.43 20.01 -15.64
CA GLY A 68 8.23 19.74 -16.44
C GLY A 68 7.83 18.27 -16.44
N LEU A 69 7.13 17.84 -17.48
CA LEU A 69 6.55 16.50 -17.58
C LEU A 69 7.56 15.51 -18.20
N ILE A 70 8.34 14.83 -17.36
CA ILE A 70 9.47 13.96 -17.75
C ILE A 70 9.26 12.49 -17.35
N PRO A 71 9.89 11.51 -18.04
CA PRO A 71 9.66 10.07 -17.82
C PRO A 71 10.39 9.55 -16.57
N VAL A 72 9.84 9.86 -15.39
CA VAL A 72 10.44 9.51 -14.08
C VAL A 72 9.59 8.55 -13.25
N CYS A 73 8.46 8.08 -13.77
CA CYS A 73 7.56 7.16 -13.08
C CYS A 73 7.35 5.87 -13.89
N LYS A 74 6.97 4.78 -13.21
CA LYS A 74 6.54 3.53 -13.83
C LYS A 74 5.27 3.04 -13.16
N ASP A 75 4.38 2.45 -13.94
CA ASP A 75 3.14 1.85 -13.44
C ASP A 75 2.82 0.52 -14.15
N THR A 76 2.04 -0.34 -13.49
CA THR A 76 1.54 -1.60 -14.04
C THR A 76 0.26 -2.05 -13.34
N PHE A 77 -0.68 -2.60 -14.12
CA PHE A 77 -1.87 -3.31 -13.63
C PHE A 77 -1.62 -4.83 -13.50
N GLU A 78 -0.37 -5.27 -13.63
CA GLU A 78 0.03 -6.66 -13.44
C GLU A 78 0.78 -6.80 -12.14
N GLY A 79 0.35 -7.72 -11.27
CA GLY A 79 1.05 -8.00 -10.03
C GLY A 79 0.24 -8.90 -9.10
N SER A 80 0.87 -9.29 -8.01
CA SER A 80 0.23 -9.99 -6.91
C SER A 80 0.21 -9.11 -5.67
N LEU A 81 -0.89 -9.18 -4.92
CA LEU A 81 -1.06 -8.52 -3.63
C LEU A 81 -1.44 -9.56 -2.59
N ARG A 82 -0.68 -9.63 -1.49
CA ARG A 82 -1.06 -10.37 -0.28
C ARG A 82 -1.51 -9.37 0.77
N MET A 83 -2.68 -9.63 1.34
CA MET A 83 -3.25 -8.86 2.45
C MET A 83 -3.50 -9.77 3.64
N ARG A 84 -3.00 -9.35 4.80
CA ARG A 84 -3.28 -9.97 6.09
C ARG A 84 -3.78 -8.92 7.06
N VAL A 85 -4.89 -9.20 7.73
CA VAL A 85 -5.49 -8.33 8.74
C VAL A 85 -5.73 -9.13 10.00
N TRP A 86 -5.27 -8.59 11.11
CA TRP A 86 -5.50 -9.14 12.44
C TRP A 86 -6.35 -8.18 13.27
N GLU A 87 -7.21 -8.74 14.11
CA GLU A 87 -7.99 -8.03 15.12
C GLU A 87 -7.83 -8.76 16.45
N ASP A 88 -7.43 -8.04 17.51
CA ASP A 88 -7.16 -8.61 18.83
C ASP A 88 -6.16 -9.80 18.81
N GLY A 89 -5.23 -9.77 17.83
CA GLY A 89 -4.22 -10.80 17.63
C GLY A 89 -4.66 -11.99 16.76
N GLU A 90 -5.96 -12.09 16.43
CA GLU A 90 -6.50 -13.16 15.59
C GLU A 90 -6.50 -12.76 14.12
N LEU A 91 -6.10 -13.67 13.22
CA LEU A 91 -6.04 -13.41 11.78
C LEU A 91 -7.44 -13.50 11.17
N ILE A 92 -8.09 -12.35 10.95
CA ILE A 92 -9.45 -12.27 10.42
C ILE A 92 -9.52 -12.23 8.89
N ILE A 93 -8.45 -11.75 8.22
CA ILE A 93 -8.36 -11.72 6.76
C ILE A 93 -6.99 -12.21 6.33
N ASN A 94 -6.98 -13.20 5.43
CA ASN A 94 -5.78 -13.65 4.71
C ASN A 94 -6.17 -13.86 3.25
N ARG A 95 -5.78 -12.94 2.38
CA ARG A 95 -6.15 -12.96 0.96
C ARG A 95 -4.93 -12.70 0.09
N LYS A 96 -4.96 -13.30 -1.09
CA LYS A 96 -4.00 -13.05 -2.16
C LYS A 96 -4.79 -12.79 -3.44
N SER A 97 -4.39 -11.76 -4.18
CA SER A 97 -4.81 -11.52 -5.56
C SER A 97 -3.60 -11.68 -6.47
N GLU A 98 -3.80 -12.23 -7.67
CA GLU A 98 -2.80 -12.31 -8.76
C GLU A 98 -3.11 -11.33 -9.90
N THR A 99 -4.18 -10.56 -9.74
CA THR A 99 -4.52 -9.45 -10.63
C THR A 99 -4.35 -8.16 -9.83
N ALA A 100 -3.84 -7.10 -10.45
CA ALA A 100 -4.15 -5.78 -9.91
C ALA A 100 -5.67 -5.62 -9.96
N ALA A 101 -6.23 -4.91 -8.97
CA ALA A 101 -7.66 -4.65 -8.90
C ALA A 101 -8.19 -4.05 -10.21
#